data_AF-A0A496ZL67-F1
#
_entry.id   AF-A0A496ZL67-F1
#
_cell.length_a   1.000
_cell.length_b   1.000
_cell.length_c   1.000
_cell.angle_alpha   90.00
_cell.angle_beta   90.00
_cell.angle_gamma   90.00
#
_symmetry.space_group_name_H-M   'P 1'
#
loop_
_entity.id
_entity.type
_entity.pdbx_description
1 polymer ?
#
loop_
_entity_poly.entity_id
_entity_poly.type
_entity_poly.pdbx_seq_one_letter_code
_entity_poly.pdbx_strand_id
1 'polypeptide(L)'
;MQIQEDKVLKKIHHNDIGKYNIDLETYQLKKLQGLTPFLNNNNEVEWLNRDEYAILEIKKKKHYGRREKDKHKEIIDFAQKLVLISIVLSILFVAYCILKIFRLF
;
A
#
# COMPACT_ATOMS: atom_id res chain seq x y z
N MET A 1 15.51 -5.60 14.70
CA MET A 1 14.20 -6.28 14.83
C MET A 1 13.56 -6.26 13.46
N GLN A 2 13.64 -7.37 12.71
CA GLN A 2 13.17 -7.44 11.33
C GLN A 2 11.65 -7.22 11.28
N ILE A 3 11.25 -6.29 10.42
CA ILE A 3 9.86 -5.98 10.10
C ILE A 3 9.26 -7.25 9.49
N GLN A 4 8.46 -8.00 10.25
CA GLN A 4 7.64 -9.07 9.70
C GLN A 4 6.74 -8.43 8.65
N GLU A 5 7.03 -8.71 7.38
CA GLU A 5 6.24 -8.29 6.23
C GLU A 5 4.77 -8.55 6.53
N ASP A 6 3.95 -7.52 6.37
CA ASP A 6 2.52 -7.56 6.66
C ASP A 6 1.91 -8.83 6.05
N LYS A 7 1.45 -9.73 6.92
CA LYS A 7 0.69 -10.93 6.55
C LYS A 7 -0.59 -10.48 5.84
N VAL A 8 -0.57 -10.36 4.51
CA VAL A 8 -1.77 -10.07 3.73
C VAL A 8 -2.53 -11.37 3.59
N LEU A 9 -3.40 -11.63 4.55
CA LEU A 9 -4.22 -12.84 4.55
C LEU A 9 -5.35 -12.69 3.52
N LYS A 10 -5.42 -13.62 2.57
CA LYS A 10 -6.50 -13.71 1.58
C LYS A 10 -7.51 -14.74 2.05
N LYS A 11 -8.75 -14.34 2.26
CA LYS A 11 -9.83 -15.27 2.63
C LYS A 11 -10.02 -16.32 1.53
N ILE A 12 -10.06 -17.59 1.92
CA ILE A 12 -10.39 -18.70 1.02
C ILE A 12 -11.89 -18.94 1.11
N HIS A 13 -12.59 -18.85 -0.03
CA HIS A 13 -14.01 -19.12 -0.11
C HIS A 13 -14.27 -20.62 -0.27
N HIS A 14 -15.48 -21.06 0.10
CA HIS A 14 -15.88 -22.47 -0.02
C HIS A 14 -15.64 -23.05 -1.43
N ASN A 15 -15.89 -22.26 -2.47
CA ASN A 15 -15.71 -22.69 -3.87
C ASN A 15 -14.24 -22.90 -4.25
N ASP A 16 -13.32 -22.33 -3.49
CA ASP A 16 -11.88 -22.38 -3.77
C ASP A 16 -11.15 -23.43 -2.92
N ILE A 17 -11.83 -24.15 -2.02
CA ILE A 17 -11.17 -25.09 -1.08
C ILE A 17 -10.41 -26.20 -1.80
N GLY A 18 -10.96 -26.71 -2.91
CA GLY A 18 -10.33 -27.72 -3.73
C GLY A 18 -9.06 -27.23 -4.44
N LYS A 19 -8.94 -25.92 -4.68
CA LYS A 19 -7.74 -25.31 -5.26
C LYS A 19 -6.56 -25.29 -4.28
N TYR A 20 -6.84 -25.30 -2.98
CA TYR A 20 -5.82 -25.20 -1.93
C TYR A 20 -5.63 -26.51 -1.16
N ASN A 21 -6.00 -27.65 -1.75
CA ASN A 21 -5.92 -28.98 -1.13
C ASN A 21 -6.61 -29.06 0.24
N ILE A 22 -7.66 -28.27 0.47
CA ILE A 22 -8.46 -28.36 1.68
C ILE A 22 -9.59 -29.33 1.41
N ASP A 23 -9.57 -30.46 2.11
CA ASP A 23 -10.65 -31.41 2.07
C ASP A 23 -11.96 -30.82 2.65
N LEU A 24 -13.09 -31.24 2.08
CA LEU A 24 -14.41 -30.73 2.43
C LEU A 24 -14.79 -31.06 3.87
N GLU A 25 -14.46 -32.26 4.35
CA GLU A 25 -14.75 -32.69 5.72
C GLU A 25 -13.96 -31.82 6.72
N THR A 26 -12.66 -31.62 6.43
CA THR A 26 -11.80 -30.74 7.22
C THR A 26 -12.34 -29.31 7.26
N TYR A 27 -12.80 -28.79 6.12
CA TYR A 27 -13.39 -27.46 6.05
C TYR A 27 -14.64 -27.33 6.91
N GLN A 28 -15.55 -28.30 6.85
CA GLN A 28 -16.78 -28.30 7.65
C GLN A 28 -16.47 -28.39 9.15
N LEU A 29 -15.58 -29.31 9.55
CA LEU A 29 -15.19 -29.50 10.95
C LEU A 29 -14.56 -28.22 11.54
N LYS A 30 -13.64 -27.59 10.80
CA LYS A 30 -13.04 -26.32 11.22
C LYS A 30 -14.04 -25.18 11.26
N LYS A 31 -15.01 -25.17 10.34
CA LYS A 31 -16.10 -24.18 10.35
C LYS A 31 -17.00 -24.30 11.58
N LEU A 32 -17.32 -25.52 12.00
CA LEU A 32 -18.07 -25.78 13.24
C LEU A 32 -17.32 -25.27 14.49
N GLN A 33 -15.98 -25.30 14.45
CA GLN A 33 -15.12 -24.72 15.48
C GLN A 33 -15.01 -23.18 15.40
N GLY A 34 -15.74 -22.52 14.49
CA GLY A 34 -15.69 -21.07 14.31
C GLY A 34 -14.45 -20.57 13.56
N LEU A 35 -13.66 -21.46 12.97
CA LEU A 35 -12.46 -21.13 12.21
C LEU A 35 -12.79 -20.86 10.75
N THR A 36 -12.01 -19.99 10.12
CA THR A 36 -12.11 -19.65 8.71
C THR A 36 -10.74 -19.76 8.05
N PRO A 37 -10.62 -20.36 6.86
CA PRO A 37 -9.34 -20.52 6.20
C PRO A 37 -8.92 -19.22 5.49
N PHE A 38 -7.65 -18.88 5.64
CA PHE A 38 -6.99 -17.77 4.99
C PHE A 38 -5.67 -18.24 4.38
N LEU A 39 -5.28 -17.61 3.28
CA LEU A 39 -4.00 -17.84 2.63
C LEU A 39 -3.01 -16.78 3.10
N ASN A 40 -1.86 -17.20 3.62
CA ASN A 40 -0.77 -16.29 3.97
C ASN A 40 0.08 -15.92 2.74
N ASN A 41 1.08 -15.05 2.93
CA ASN A 41 1.98 -14.62 1.84
C ASN A 41 2.83 -15.78 1.26
N ASN A 42 2.97 -16.89 2.01
CA ASN A 42 3.70 -18.09 1.61
C ASN A 42 2.80 -19.10 0.87
N ASN A 43 1.55 -18.76 0.57
CA ASN A 43 0.52 -19.66 0.01
C ASN A 43 0.14 -20.83 0.93
N GLU A 44 0.35 -20.70 2.24
CA GLU A 44 -0.07 -21.70 3.22
C GLU A 44 -1.43 -21.32 3.80
N VAL A 45 -2.22 -22.34 4.14
CA VAL A 45 -3.56 -22.18 4.72
C VAL A 45 -3.44 -21.99 6.24
N GLU A 46 -3.82 -20.81 6.71
CA GLU A 46 -3.91 -20.45 8.13
C GLU A 46 -5.39 -20.41 8.54
N TRP A 47 -5.76 -21.12 9.61
CA TRP A 47 -7.12 -21.17 10.12
C TRP A 47 -7.26 -20.20 11.28
N LEU A 48 -8.10 -19.19 11.10
CA LEU A 48 -8.24 -18.11 12.08
C LEU A 48 -9.66 -18.04 12.62
N ASN A 49 -9.77 -17.71 13.89
CA ASN A 49 -11.04 -17.37 14.52
C ASN A 49 -11.44 -15.91 14.18
N ARG A 50 -12.64 -15.50 14.62
CA ARG A 50 -13.20 -14.18 14.33
C ARG A 50 -12.35 -13.04 14.91
N ASP A 51 -11.79 -13.23 16.09
CA ASP A 51 -11.04 -12.19 16.82
C ASP A 51 -9.64 -11.99 16.24
N GLU A 52 -8.96 -13.09 15.90
CA GLU A 52 -7.68 -13.10 15.19
C GLU A 52 -7.82 -12.40 13.84
N TYR A 53 -8.88 -12.73 13.08
CA TYR A 53 -9.19 -12.03 11.83
C TYR A 53 -9.43 -10.53 12.04
N ALA A 54 -10.20 -10.15 13.07
CA ALA A 54 -10.47 -8.74 13.36
C ALA A 54 -9.19 -7.94 13.67
N ILE A 55 -8.28 -8.53 14.46
CA ILE A 55 -6.97 -7.92 14.76
C ILE A 55 -6.15 -7.71 13.48
N LEU A 56 -6.16 -8.69 12.58
CA LEU A 56 -5.44 -8.62 11.31
C LEU A 56 -6.05 -7.58 10.35
N GLU A 57 -7.37 -7.47 10.28
CA GLU A 57 -8.05 -6.45 9.47
C GLU A 57 -7.74 -5.03 9.97
N ILE A 58 -7.70 -4.82 11.29
CA ILE A 58 -7.32 -3.52 11.89
C ILE A 58 -5.87 -3.18 11.55
N LYS A 59 -4.94 -4.14 11.68
CA LYS A 59 -3.53 -3.94 11.29
C LYS A 59 -3.42 -3.56 9.82
N LYS A 60 -4.13 -4.26 8.94
CA LYS A 60 -4.19 -3.97 7.51
C LYS A 60 -4.66 -2.53 7.25
N LYS A 61 -5.80 -2.12 7.82
CA LYS A 61 -6.33 -0.75 7.66
C LYS A 61 -5.34 0.33 8.13
N LYS A 62 -4.65 0.12 9.25
CA LYS A 62 -3.62 1.07 9.74
C LYS A 62 -2.44 1.21 8.77
N HIS A 63 -2.02 0.12 8.12
CA HIS A 63 -0.88 0.14 7.22
C HIS A 63 -1.24 0.78 5.85
N TYR A 64 -2.41 0.45 5.28
CA TYR A 64 -2.88 1.07 4.04
C TYR A 64 -3.17 2.57 4.22
N GLY A 65 -3.79 2.98 5.33
CA GLY A 65 -4.06 4.39 5.60
C GLY A 65 -2.80 5.24 5.81
N ARG A 66 -1.64 4.63 6.12
CA ARG A 66 -0.34 5.34 6.12
C ARG A 66 0.20 5.55 4.72
N ARG A 67 0.14 4.53 3.85
CA ARG A 67 0.64 4.64 2.45
C ARG A 67 -0.07 5.70 1.63
N GLU A 68 -1.38 5.92 1.83
CA GLU A 68 -2.10 7.00 1.14
C GLU A 68 -1.61 8.40 1.58
N LYS A 69 -1.29 8.57 2.87
CA LYS A 69 -0.78 9.85 3.39
C LYS A 69 0.63 10.15 2.86
N ASP A 70 1.47 9.13 2.74
CA ASP A 70 2.83 9.29 2.24
C ASP A 70 2.84 9.68 0.74
N LYS A 71 1.97 9.06 -0.07
CA LYS A 71 1.81 9.45 -1.49
C LYS A 71 1.36 10.89 -1.67
N HIS A 72 0.40 11.36 -0.86
CA HIS A 72 -0.03 12.76 -0.92
C HIS A 72 1.10 13.72 -0.57
N LYS A 73 1.95 13.36 0.40
CA LYS A 73 3.10 14.16 0.78
C LYS A 73 4.14 14.24 -0.34
N GLU A 74 4.41 13.15 -1.04
CA GLU A 74 5.31 13.13 -2.20
C GLU A 74 4.81 14.00 -3.36
N ILE A 75 3.50 13.98 -3.66
CA ILE A 75 2.91 14.82 -4.71
C ILE A 75 3.05 16.32 -4.39
N ILE A 76 2.82 16.70 -3.13
CA ILE A 76 2.96 18.10 -2.69
C ILE A 76 4.42 18.55 -2.76
N ASP A 77 5.35 17.70 -2.33
CA ASP A 77 6.79 17.99 -2.35
C ASP A 77 7.33 18.12 -3.80
N PHE A 78 6.82 17.30 -4.73
CA PHE A 78 7.13 17.41 -6.15
C PHE A 78 6.57 18.69 -6.78
N ALA A 79 5.34 19.07 -6.45
CA ALA A 79 4.74 20.31 -6.93
C ALA A 79 5.53 21.55 -6.46
N GLN A 80 5.99 21.56 -5.20
CA GLN A 80 6.83 22.65 -4.68
C GLN A 80 8.17 22.78 -5.44
N LYS A 81 8.81 21.66 -5.79
CA LYS A 81 10.05 21.66 -6.58
C LYS A 81 9.84 22.23 -7.99
N LEU A 82 8.73 21.89 -8.65
CA LEU A 82 8.39 22.44 -9.97
C LEU A 82 8.18 23.96 -9.95
N VAL A 83 7.51 24.47 -8.91
CA VAL A 83 7.32 25.92 -8.73
C VAL A 83 8.66 26.64 -8.56
N LEU A 84 9.57 26.08 -7.76
CA LEU A 84 10.91 26.63 -7.57
C LEU A 84 11.71 26.70 -8.88
N ILE A 85 11.67 25.63 -9.68
CA ILE A 85 12.32 25.59 -11.00
C ILE A 85 11.75 26.66 -11.94
N SER A 86 10.41 26.81 -11.95
CA SER A 86 9.71 27.84 -12.74
C SER A 86 10.15 29.26 -12.37
N ILE A 87 10.28 29.55 -11.07
CA ILE A 87 10.73 30.86 -10.58
C ILE A 87 12.16 31.14 -11.04
N VAL A 88 13.06 30.16 -10.89
CA VAL A 88 14.47 30.32 -11.30
C VAL A 88 14.58 30.58 -12.80
N LEU A 89 13.84 29.81 -13.62
CA LEU A 89 13.80 30.03 -15.08
C LEU A 89 13.27 31.42 -15.44
N SER A 90 12.24 31.90 -14.74
CA SER A 90 11.68 33.23 -14.95
C SER A 90 12.69 34.33 -14.64
N ILE A 91 13.44 34.20 -13.54
CA ILE A 91 14.49 35.16 -13.17
C ILE A 91 15.62 35.17 -14.20
N LEU A 92 16.08 34.00 -14.64
CA LEU A 92 17.10 33.89 -15.69
C LEU A 92 16.64 34.52 -17.01
N PHE A 93 15.36 34.33 -17.37
CA PHE A 93 14.77 34.94 -18.55
C PHE A 93 14.72 36.47 -18.45
N VAL A 94 14.31 37.02 -17.30
CA VAL A 94 14.32 38.47 -17.06
C VAL A 94 15.74 39.03 -17.11
N ALA A 95 16.71 38.37 -16.49
CA ALA A 95 18.11 38.76 -16.54
C ALA A 95 18.65 38.80 -17.97
N TYR A 96 18.34 37.78 -18.78
CA TYR A 96 18.68 37.75 -20.20
C TYR A 96 18.05 38.90 -20.99
N CYS A 97 16.76 39.19 -20.76
CA CYS A 97 16.08 40.32 -21.41
C CYS A 97 16.72 41.67 -21.06
N ILE A 98 17.10 41.88 -19.80
CA ILE A 98 17.80 43.10 -19.36
C ILE A 98 19.16 43.23 -20.06
N LEU A 99 19.96 42.15 -20.07
CA LEU A 99 21.27 42.15 -20.76
C LEU A 99 21.15 42.47 -22.25
N LYS A 100 20.12 41.95 -22.92
CA LYS A 100 19.83 42.24 -24.33
C LYS A 100 19.44 43.71 -24.57
N ILE A 101 18.68 44.32 -23.67
CA ILE A 101 18.30 45.74 -23.77
C ILE A 101 19.52 46.66 -23.68
N PHE A 102 20.47 46.33 -22.81
CA PHE A 102 21.69 47.13 -22.63
C PHE A 102 22.77 46.87 -23.71
N ARG A 103 22.50 46.04 -24.73
CA ARG A 103 23.47 45.65 -25.78
C ARG A 103 24.81 45.18 -25.21
N LEU A 104 24.77 44.52 -24.05
CA LEU A 104 25.95 43.87 -23.49
C LEU A 104 26.27 42.54 -24.22
N PHE A 105 25.37 42.10 -25.11
CA PHE A 105 25.53 41.04 -26.12
C PHE A 105 24.69 41.36 -27.35
#